data_AF-A0A3B9MYZ8-F1
#
_entry.id   AF-A0A3B9MYZ8-F1
#
_cell.length_a   1.000
_cell.length_b   1.000
_cell.length_c   1.000
_cell.angle_alpha   90.00
_cell.angle_beta   90.00
_cell.angle_gamma   90.00
#
_symmetry.space_group_name_H-M   'P 1'
#
loop_
_entity.id
_entity.type
_entity.pdbx_description
1 polymer ?
#
loop_
_entity_poly.entity_id
_entity_poly.type
_entity_poly.pdbx_seq_one_letter_code
_entity_poly.pdbx_strand_id
1 'polypeptide(L)'
;MNFIDKIIKLCTINADIIDSKSEYFQKAIVFNFYSFISIILLLVFGVINIIQGDFVLFSILAALFIATSVNLLIFRKKTNYISASSTYVILISLFLLWILYTGIINNQGLIFYAFFPVVAIQILGKKRGNFSSLIFFILSGIAILLPTILESLYMFSLANQILFVLLYFLCFTLINVYANLMEIKIAEFNIEILKAKHETQVKEEFISKISHQIRTPLNNLVVVTNIVNDSNLDEKQRDLIDTIQASTNNLVNVVNNIAEISNVDLLQSKDYNQNFNLETTIKNTINLFSNEDSDDILFPLYISEDINFQLFGDPVKIKQVYLNLIENILKKTKSGKKSIGINIQKLSDSNEIVEILFNISTNDFEQISEITRIQNTEKTKKGRNAAIVKLLEINIANRIIESLGGAVEFDLTPEKFELKFIIKFKKGEQIISKEDRIKDSLLPEIEPEDKISLKDANILLVEDNLINQKIVLLSLKKSVKSVDVANNGKEALDKFGSARYDLILMDIQMPIMNGIVTTKKIRSIEKSTNTHTPIIAITANALLGDKEECLAAGMDDYISKPFQIETLITKMEQQLT
;
A
#
# COMPACT_ATOMS: atom_id res chain seq x y z
N MET A 1 -7.04 -29.20 -10.92
CA MET A 1 -5.98 -28.43 -11.60
C MET A 1 -5.63 -29.19 -12.87
N ASN A 2 -5.95 -28.62 -14.02
CA ASN A 2 -5.86 -29.29 -15.32
C ASN A 2 -4.38 -29.57 -15.68
N PHE A 3 -4.11 -30.55 -16.54
CA PHE A 3 -2.74 -30.83 -17.03
C PHE A 3 -2.09 -29.58 -17.66
N ILE A 4 -2.90 -28.77 -18.36
CA ILE A 4 -2.51 -27.48 -18.94
C ILE A 4 -2.08 -26.49 -17.86
N ASP A 5 -2.78 -26.41 -16.73
CA ASP A 5 -2.43 -25.50 -15.63
C ASP A 5 -1.07 -25.85 -15.01
N LYS A 6 -0.71 -27.14 -14.96
CA LYS A 6 0.61 -27.59 -14.48
C LYS A 6 1.72 -27.18 -15.45
N ILE A 7 1.50 -27.27 -16.76
CA ILE A 7 2.46 -26.83 -17.78
C ILE A 7 2.65 -25.32 -17.74
N ILE A 8 1.55 -24.56 -17.64
CA ILE A 8 1.60 -23.10 -17.51
C ILE A 8 2.39 -22.74 -16.24
N LYS A 9 2.09 -23.38 -15.11
CA LYS A 9 2.80 -23.15 -13.85
C LYS A 9 4.30 -23.47 -13.94
N LEU A 10 4.68 -24.47 -14.72
CA LEU A 10 6.09 -24.80 -14.99
C LEU A 10 6.77 -23.73 -15.87
N CYS A 11 6.04 -23.18 -16.84
CA CYS A 11 6.51 -22.12 -17.74
C CYS A 11 6.51 -20.74 -17.08
N THR A 12 5.77 -20.56 -15.97
CA THR A 12 5.75 -19.35 -15.15
C THR A 12 6.79 -19.38 -14.02
N ILE A 13 7.65 -20.40 -13.90
CA ILE A 13 8.56 -20.63 -12.73
C ILE A 13 9.48 -19.45 -12.37
N ASN A 14 9.55 -18.37 -13.15
CA ASN A 14 10.13 -17.08 -12.73
C ASN A 14 9.45 -15.88 -13.41
N ALA A 15 8.24 -16.08 -13.96
CA ALA A 15 7.44 -14.98 -14.48
C ALA A 15 6.95 -14.08 -13.33
N ASP A 16 6.97 -14.53 -12.08
CA ASP A 16 6.67 -13.74 -10.88
C ASP A 16 7.65 -12.57 -10.64
N ILE A 17 8.82 -12.58 -11.28
CA ILE A 17 9.79 -11.45 -11.26
C ILE A 17 9.41 -10.38 -12.30
N ILE A 18 8.70 -10.78 -13.36
CA ILE A 18 8.16 -9.87 -14.36
C ILE A 18 6.80 -9.42 -13.82
N ASP A 19 6.61 -8.12 -13.62
CA ASP A 19 5.32 -7.58 -13.19
C ASP A 19 4.19 -8.22 -14.01
N SER A 20 3.22 -8.84 -13.33
CA SER A 20 2.08 -9.48 -13.98
C SER A 20 1.24 -8.49 -14.80
N LYS A 21 1.44 -7.18 -14.56
CA LYS A 21 0.88 -6.07 -15.33
C LYS A 21 1.73 -5.66 -16.55
N SER A 22 2.93 -6.22 -16.72
CA SER A 22 3.80 -5.96 -17.86
C SER A 22 3.22 -6.56 -19.14
N GLU A 23 3.24 -5.79 -20.23
CA GLU A 23 2.87 -6.25 -21.58
C GLU A 23 3.69 -7.48 -22.04
N TYR A 24 4.83 -7.73 -21.39
CA TYR A 24 5.73 -8.84 -21.71
C TYR A 24 5.45 -10.12 -20.91
N PHE A 25 4.56 -10.11 -19.91
CA PHE A 25 4.32 -11.27 -19.07
C PHE A 25 3.81 -12.48 -19.86
N GLN A 26 2.76 -12.30 -20.67
CA GLN A 26 2.22 -13.37 -21.51
C GLN A 26 3.23 -13.85 -22.56
N LYS A 27 3.98 -12.91 -23.15
CA LYS A 27 5.01 -13.19 -24.16
C LYS A 27 6.18 -13.99 -23.56
N ALA A 28 6.58 -13.68 -22.32
CA ALA A 28 7.59 -14.41 -21.56
C ALA A 28 7.19 -15.87 -21.28
N ILE A 29 5.92 -16.13 -20.96
CA ILE A 29 5.42 -17.49 -20.76
C ILE A 29 5.53 -18.28 -22.06
N VAL A 30 5.08 -17.69 -23.18
CA VAL A 30 5.17 -18.30 -24.52
C VAL A 30 6.62 -18.59 -24.89
N PHE A 31 7.53 -17.64 -24.67
CA PHE A 31 8.96 -17.83 -24.89
C PHE A 31 9.56 -18.97 -24.04
N ASN A 32 9.22 -19.03 -22.74
CA ASN A 32 9.67 -20.09 -21.84
C ASN A 32 9.19 -21.46 -22.33
N PHE A 33 7.94 -21.55 -22.76
CA PHE A 33 7.35 -22.77 -23.30
C PHE A 33 8.09 -23.25 -24.55
N TYR A 34 8.29 -22.36 -25.53
CA TYR A 34 9.04 -22.68 -26.74
C TYR A 34 10.49 -23.07 -26.45
N SER A 35 11.16 -22.33 -25.55
CA SER A 35 12.55 -22.63 -25.16
C SER A 35 12.66 -24.00 -24.50
N PHE A 36 11.73 -24.35 -23.60
CA PHE A 36 11.72 -25.65 -22.92
C PHE A 36 11.49 -26.81 -23.89
N ILE A 37 10.52 -26.67 -24.80
CA ILE A 37 10.27 -27.67 -25.84
C ILE A 37 11.50 -27.84 -26.74
N SER A 38 12.11 -26.74 -27.17
CA SER A 38 13.30 -26.78 -28.01
C SER A 38 14.46 -27.48 -27.33
N ILE A 39 14.70 -27.21 -26.04
CA ILE A 39 15.75 -27.90 -25.26
C ILE A 39 15.50 -29.42 -25.23
N ILE A 40 14.26 -29.84 -25.00
CA ILE A 40 13.91 -31.28 -24.99
C ILE A 40 14.11 -31.90 -26.38
N LEU A 41 13.62 -31.24 -27.44
CA LEU A 41 13.78 -31.74 -28.81
C LEU A 41 15.25 -31.84 -29.19
N LEU A 42 16.07 -30.82 -28.91
CA LEU A 42 17.50 -30.83 -29.21
C LEU A 42 18.25 -31.94 -28.47
N LEU A 43 17.86 -32.24 -27.22
CA LEU A 43 18.43 -33.35 -26.46
C LEU A 43 18.06 -34.69 -27.11
N VAL A 44 16.78 -34.91 -27.43
CA VAL A 44 16.31 -36.16 -28.05
C VAL A 44 16.98 -36.37 -29.41
N PHE A 45 16.97 -35.36 -30.28
CA PHE A 45 17.61 -35.45 -31.59
C PHE A 45 19.13 -35.59 -31.48
N GLY A 46 19.78 -34.95 -30.49
CA GLY A 46 21.20 -35.13 -30.22
C GLY A 46 21.55 -36.58 -29.88
N VAL A 47 20.78 -37.22 -28.98
CA VAL A 47 20.97 -38.63 -28.61
C VAL A 47 20.76 -39.56 -29.81
N ILE A 48 19.73 -39.32 -30.62
CA ILE A 48 19.47 -40.12 -31.83
C ILE A 48 20.66 -40.04 -32.79
N ASN A 49 21.22 -38.85 -33.03
CA ASN A 49 22.34 -38.68 -33.95
C ASN A 49 23.66 -39.28 -33.43
N ILE A 50 23.88 -39.29 -32.11
CA ILE A 50 25.00 -40.04 -31.51
C ILE A 50 24.87 -41.54 -31.82
N ILE A 51 23.66 -42.10 -31.65
CA ILE A 51 23.39 -43.53 -31.89
C ILE A 51 23.59 -43.87 -33.38
N GLN A 52 23.21 -42.96 -34.27
CA GLN A 52 23.36 -43.12 -35.71
C GLN A 52 24.79 -42.88 -36.22
N GLY A 53 25.70 -42.36 -35.37
CA GLY A 53 27.10 -42.09 -35.72
C GLY A 53 27.32 -40.78 -36.49
N ASP A 54 26.33 -39.89 -36.58
CA ASP A 54 26.48 -38.56 -37.19
C ASP A 54 27.03 -37.55 -36.15
N PHE A 55 28.35 -37.56 -35.99
CA PHE A 55 29.04 -36.68 -35.03
C PHE A 55 28.99 -35.19 -35.41
N VAL A 56 28.83 -34.87 -36.69
CA VAL A 56 28.78 -33.48 -37.17
C VAL A 56 27.45 -32.85 -36.77
N LEU A 57 26.34 -33.51 -37.10
CA LEU A 57 25.01 -33.04 -36.73
C LEU A 57 24.82 -33.05 -35.21
N PHE A 58 25.35 -34.06 -34.52
CA PHE A 58 25.37 -34.07 -33.05
C PHE A 58 26.08 -32.84 -32.47
N SER A 59 27.27 -32.48 -32.96
CA SER A 59 28.05 -31.34 -32.42
C SER A 59 27.28 -30.03 -32.54
N ILE A 60 26.55 -29.84 -33.65
CA ILE A 60 25.74 -28.65 -33.89
C ILE A 60 24.49 -28.62 -33.02
N LEU A 61 23.78 -29.75 -32.90
CA LEU A 61 22.63 -29.90 -32.00
C LEU A 61 23.03 -29.66 -30.54
N ALA A 62 24.19 -30.16 -30.11
CA ALA A 62 24.74 -29.93 -28.78
C ALA A 62 25.09 -28.44 -28.56
N ALA A 63 25.73 -27.78 -29.53
CA ALA A 63 25.99 -26.35 -29.46
C ALA A 63 24.71 -25.52 -29.35
N LEU A 64 23.67 -25.86 -30.14
CA LEU A 64 22.37 -25.19 -30.08
C LEU A 64 21.63 -25.45 -28.76
N PHE A 65 21.72 -26.67 -28.22
CA PHE A 65 21.19 -27.03 -26.90
C PHE A 65 21.84 -26.18 -25.81
N ILE A 66 23.17 -26.04 -25.83
CA ILE A 66 23.90 -25.20 -24.87
C ILE A 66 23.48 -23.74 -25.04
N ALA A 67 23.48 -23.20 -26.27
CA ALA A 67 23.13 -21.80 -26.53
C ALA A 67 21.71 -21.44 -26.08
N THR A 68 20.72 -22.29 -26.39
CA THR A 68 19.32 -22.10 -25.98
C THR A 68 19.14 -22.24 -24.47
N SER A 69 19.84 -23.19 -23.83
CA SER A 69 19.84 -23.35 -22.37
C SER A 69 20.46 -22.15 -21.67
N VAL A 70 21.60 -21.66 -22.15
CA VAL A 70 22.27 -20.46 -21.62
C VAL A 70 21.39 -19.23 -21.79
N ASN A 71 20.76 -19.05 -22.96
CA ASN A 71 19.85 -17.93 -23.21
C ASN A 71 18.65 -17.95 -22.24
N LEU A 72 18.07 -19.13 -21.98
CA LEU A 72 16.99 -19.30 -21.00
C LEU A 72 17.47 -18.99 -19.58
N LEU A 73 18.68 -19.40 -19.19
CA LEU A 73 19.26 -19.09 -17.89
C LEU A 73 19.56 -17.59 -17.72
N ILE A 74 20.07 -16.92 -18.76
CA ILE A 74 20.31 -15.47 -18.77
C ILE A 74 18.98 -14.74 -18.62
N PHE A 75 17.95 -15.14 -19.36
CA PHE A 75 16.61 -14.59 -19.24
C PHE A 75 16.07 -14.71 -17.82
N ARG A 76 16.23 -15.89 -17.20
CA ARG A 76 15.83 -16.13 -15.80
C ARG A 76 16.56 -15.26 -14.78
N LYS A 77 17.78 -14.79 -15.07
CA LYS A 77 18.56 -13.92 -14.16
C LYS A 77 18.36 -12.42 -14.41
N LYS A 78 18.32 -11.98 -15.68
CA LYS A 78 18.32 -10.56 -16.06
C LYS A 78 16.95 -10.00 -16.44
N THR A 79 15.92 -10.85 -16.53
CA THR A 79 14.52 -10.52 -16.90
C THR A 79 14.32 -9.73 -18.20
N ASN A 80 15.36 -9.55 -19.02
CA ASN A 80 15.28 -8.84 -20.30
C ASN A 80 14.68 -9.74 -21.39
N TYR A 81 13.35 -9.72 -21.48
CA TYR A 81 12.57 -10.46 -22.46
C TYR A 81 12.98 -10.17 -23.91
N ILE A 82 13.17 -8.90 -24.24
CA ILE A 82 13.41 -8.44 -25.62
C ILE A 82 14.70 -9.07 -26.18
N SER A 83 15.78 -9.03 -25.39
CA SER A 83 17.07 -9.58 -25.81
C SER A 83 17.01 -11.10 -25.91
N ALA A 84 16.40 -11.76 -24.92
CA ALA A 84 16.34 -13.22 -24.86
C ALA A 84 15.51 -13.81 -26.01
N SER A 85 14.34 -13.25 -26.25
CA SER A 85 13.45 -13.66 -27.34
C SER A 85 14.08 -13.46 -28.72
N SER A 86 14.75 -12.32 -28.94
CA SER A 86 15.44 -12.02 -30.21
C SER A 86 16.59 -13.01 -30.46
N THR A 87 17.41 -13.27 -29.43
CA THR A 87 18.53 -14.23 -29.51
C THR A 87 18.02 -15.63 -29.86
N TYR A 88 16.92 -16.06 -29.25
CA TYR A 88 16.33 -17.36 -29.52
C TYR A 88 15.82 -17.50 -30.96
N VAL A 89 15.09 -16.50 -31.47
CA VAL A 89 14.62 -16.53 -32.87
C VAL A 89 15.79 -16.53 -33.85
N ILE A 90 16.86 -15.78 -33.57
CA ILE A 90 18.08 -15.79 -34.39
C ILE A 90 18.74 -17.17 -34.39
N LEU A 91 18.93 -17.79 -33.22
CA LEU A 91 19.52 -19.13 -33.10
C LEU A 91 18.75 -20.17 -33.91
N ILE A 92 17.41 -20.17 -33.82
CA ILE A 92 16.56 -21.07 -34.59
C ILE A 92 16.63 -20.76 -36.09
N SER A 93 16.63 -19.48 -36.46
CA SER A 93 16.72 -19.07 -37.88
C SER A 93 18.01 -19.56 -38.52
N LEU A 94 19.15 -19.36 -37.84
CA LEU A 94 20.46 -19.81 -38.32
C LEU A 94 20.54 -21.33 -38.42
N PHE A 95 20.00 -22.04 -37.43
CA PHE A 95 19.94 -23.50 -37.46
C PHE A 95 19.10 -24.02 -38.64
N LEU A 96 17.90 -23.47 -38.85
CA LEU A 96 17.06 -23.82 -39.98
C LEU A 96 17.75 -23.53 -41.31
N LEU A 97 18.36 -22.35 -41.48
CA LEU A 97 19.10 -22.03 -42.71
C LEU A 97 20.30 -22.98 -42.94
N TRP A 98 20.97 -23.41 -41.87
CA TRP A 98 22.06 -24.39 -41.98
C TRP A 98 21.56 -25.78 -42.41
N ILE A 99 20.45 -26.28 -41.85
CA ILE A 99 19.88 -27.56 -42.29
C ILE A 99 19.44 -27.49 -43.76
N LEU A 100 18.89 -26.34 -44.18
CA LEU A 100 18.51 -26.11 -45.56
C LEU A 100 19.72 -26.16 -46.51
N TYR A 101 20.84 -25.55 -46.12
CA TYR A 101 22.08 -25.55 -46.89
C TYR A 101 22.74 -26.94 -47.00
N THR A 102 22.72 -27.73 -45.92
CA THR A 102 23.33 -29.07 -45.90
C THR A 102 22.50 -30.13 -46.63
N GLY A 103 21.24 -29.83 -46.98
CA GLY A 103 20.39 -30.76 -47.73
C GLY A 103 19.91 -31.97 -46.92
N ILE A 104 20.02 -31.92 -45.59
CA ILE A 104 19.55 -33.00 -44.69
C ILE A 104 18.02 -33.17 -44.77
N ILE A 105 17.31 -32.14 -45.23
CA ILE A 105 15.85 -32.13 -45.31
C ILE A 105 15.35 -32.76 -46.61
N ASN A 106 14.49 -33.76 -46.46
CA ASN A 106 13.69 -34.30 -47.54
C ASN A 106 12.66 -33.28 -48.04
N ASN A 107 12.21 -33.45 -49.27
CA ASN A 107 11.11 -32.72 -49.91
C ASN A 107 9.90 -32.39 -49.00
N GLN A 108 9.51 -33.28 -48.08
CA GLN A 108 8.39 -33.06 -47.16
C GLN A 108 8.74 -32.15 -45.96
N GLY A 109 10.00 -32.11 -45.52
CA GLY A 109 10.40 -31.31 -44.35
C GLY A 109 10.41 -29.81 -44.62
N LEU A 110 10.34 -29.41 -45.89
CA LEU A 110 10.26 -28.02 -46.32
C LEU A 110 8.95 -27.35 -45.83
N ILE A 111 7.89 -28.13 -45.60
CA ILE A 111 6.63 -27.66 -45.01
C ILE A 111 6.84 -27.04 -43.62
N PHE A 112 7.79 -27.54 -42.81
CA PHE A 112 8.02 -27.00 -41.47
C PHE A 112 8.55 -25.56 -41.48
N TYR A 113 9.22 -25.14 -42.55
CA TYR A 113 9.74 -23.78 -42.70
C TYR A 113 8.62 -22.77 -42.89
N ALA A 114 7.46 -23.19 -43.43
CA ALA A 114 6.28 -22.34 -43.58
C ALA A 114 5.68 -21.91 -42.24
N PHE A 115 5.93 -22.65 -41.15
CA PHE A 115 5.44 -22.31 -39.81
C PHE A 115 6.31 -21.29 -39.07
N PHE A 116 7.45 -20.88 -39.63
CA PHE A 116 8.36 -19.92 -38.99
C PHE A 116 7.66 -18.60 -38.56
N PRO A 117 6.77 -17.98 -39.37
CA PRO A 117 6.04 -16.79 -38.96
C PRO A 117 5.23 -16.95 -37.68
N VAL A 118 4.67 -18.14 -37.46
CA VAL A 118 3.86 -18.45 -36.27
C VAL A 118 4.72 -18.32 -35.01
N VAL A 119 5.90 -18.96 -35.02
CA VAL A 119 6.83 -18.92 -33.89
C VAL A 119 7.39 -17.52 -33.69
N ALA A 120 7.83 -16.86 -34.77
CA ALA A 120 8.45 -15.55 -34.71
C ALA A 120 7.50 -14.46 -34.17
N ILE A 121 6.24 -14.45 -34.60
CA ILE A 121 5.26 -13.43 -34.21
C ILE A 121 4.71 -13.68 -32.80
N GLN A 122 4.51 -14.93 -32.40
CA GLN A 122 4.08 -15.25 -31.03
C GLN A 122 5.15 -14.88 -29.99
N ILE A 123 6.43 -15.06 -30.32
CA ILE A 123 7.54 -14.74 -29.42
C ILE A 123 7.87 -13.23 -29.53
N LEU A 124 8.24 -12.71 -30.69
CA LEU A 124 8.74 -11.33 -30.79
C LEU A 124 7.64 -10.26 -30.80
N GLY A 125 6.37 -10.67 -30.91
CA GLY A 125 5.23 -9.79 -31.16
C GLY A 125 5.14 -9.34 -32.63
N LYS A 126 4.04 -8.67 -32.98
CA LYS A 126 3.67 -8.32 -34.36
C LYS A 126 4.78 -7.60 -35.13
N LYS A 127 5.32 -6.49 -34.60
CA LYS A 127 6.32 -5.66 -35.32
C LYS A 127 7.63 -6.41 -35.60
N ARG A 128 8.28 -6.91 -34.55
CA ARG A 128 9.58 -7.59 -34.67
C ARG A 128 9.46 -8.97 -35.30
N GLY A 129 8.40 -9.70 -34.98
CA GLY A 129 8.12 -11.01 -35.57
C GLY A 129 7.86 -10.94 -37.08
N ASN A 130 7.12 -9.93 -37.55
CA ASN A 130 6.92 -9.71 -38.98
C ASN A 130 8.24 -9.41 -39.69
N PHE A 131 9.08 -8.56 -39.11
CA PHE A 131 10.39 -8.23 -39.67
C PHE A 131 11.31 -9.46 -39.74
N SER A 132 11.40 -10.25 -38.66
CA SER A 132 12.17 -11.50 -38.65
C SER A 132 11.62 -12.53 -39.63
N SER A 133 10.30 -12.63 -39.78
CA SER A 133 9.65 -13.52 -40.75
C SER A 133 10.02 -13.12 -42.19
N LEU A 134 9.94 -11.83 -42.51
CA LEU A 134 10.32 -11.34 -43.85
C LEU A 134 11.78 -11.67 -44.18
N ILE A 135 12.69 -11.40 -43.25
CA ILE A 135 14.12 -11.73 -43.43
C ILE A 135 14.31 -13.23 -43.65
N PHE A 136 13.67 -14.06 -42.82
CA PHE A 136 13.77 -15.51 -42.94
C PHE A 136 13.19 -16.01 -44.28
N PHE A 137 12.07 -15.46 -44.73
CA PHE A 137 11.49 -15.78 -46.03
C PHE A 137 12.42 -15.46 -47.20
N ILE A 138 13.09 -14.30 -47.15
CA ILE A 138 14.05 -13.92 -48.20
C ILE A 138 15.25 -14.87 -48.19
N LEU A 139 15.84 -15.12 -47.02
CA LEU A 139 17.03 -15.98 -46.89
C LEU A 139 16.73 -17.44 -47.28
N SER A 140 15.64 -18.00 -46.77
CA SER A 140 15.22 -19.37 -47.10
C SER A 140 14.71 -19.48 -48.54
N GLY A 141 14.01 -18.46 -49.04
CA GLY A 141 13.49 -18.40 -50.40
C GLY A 141 14.60 -18.38 -51.44
N ILE A 142 15.70 -17.66 -51.21
CA ILE A 142 16.89 -17.70 -52.07
C ILE A 142 17.46 -19.13 -52.14
N ALA A 143 17.64 -19.79 -50.99
CA ALA A 143 18.16 -21.15 -50.94
C ALA A 143 17.21 -22.20 -51.58
N ILE A 144 15.90 -22.00 -51.49
CA ILE A 144 14.88 -22.95 -52.00
C ILE A 144 14.59 -22.74 -53.49
N LEU A 145 14.43 -21.48 -53.93
CA LEU A 145 13.96 -21.13 -55.27
C LEU A 145 15.10 -20.94 -56.27
N LEU A 146 16.29 -20.53 -55.79
CA LEU A 146 17.47 -20.27 -56.61
C LEU A 146 18.66 -21.15 -56.16
N PRO A 147 18.50 -22.48 -56.11
CA PRO A 147 19.54 -23.38 -55.58
C PRO A 147 20.84 -23.33 -56.40
N THR A 148 20.77 -22.94 -57.68
CA THR A 148 21.93 -22.76 -58.57
C THR A 148 22.83 -21.57 -58.20
N ILE A 149 22.31 -20.56 -57.51
CA ILE A 149 23.09 -19.38 -57.10
C ILE A 149 23.94 -19.69 -55.85
N LEU A 150 23.46 -20.56 -54.98
CA LEU A 150 24.10 -20.86 -53.69
C LEU A 150 25.00 -22.11 -53.71
N GLU A 151 25.19 -22.74 -54.88
CA GLU A 151 25.81 -24.08 -54.97
C GLU A 151 25.17 -25.06 -53.97
N SER A 152 23.85 -24.98 -53.79
CA SER A 152 23.13 -25.80 -52.82
C SER A 152 23.32 -27.28 -53.17
N LEU A 153 23.68 -28.09 -52.16
CA LEU A 153 23.90 -29.52 -52.31
C LEU A 153 22.60 -30.30 -52.65
N TYR A 154 21.43 -29.66 -52.52
CA TYR A 154 20.13 -30.29 -52.72
C TYR A 154 19.17 -29.44 -53.56
N MET A 155 18.48 -30.10 -54.48
CA MET A 155 17.48 -29.50 -55.39
C MET A 155 16.07 -29.94 -54.99
N PHE A 156 15.21 -28.98 -54.65
CA PHE A 156 13.81 -29.26 -54.34
C PHE A 156 12.95 -29.31 -55.61
N SER A 157 11.91 -30.14 -55.59
CA SER A 157 10.97 -30.20 -56.71
C SER A 157 10.16 -28.90 -56.85
N LEU A 158 9.80 -28.53 -58.08
CA LEU A 158 8.98 -27.35 -58.37
C LEU A 158 7.66 -27.35 -57.58
N ALA A 159 7.05 -28.52 -57.42
CA ALA A 159 5.82 -28.67 -56.63
C ALA A 159 6.03 -28.27 -55.16
N ASN A 160 7.13 -28.67 -54.54
CA ASN A 160 7.42 -28.35 -53.13
C ASN A 160 7.85 -26.89 -52.93
N GLN A 161 8.55 -26.31 -53.92
CA GLN A 161 8.86 -24.88 -53.94
C GLN A 161 7.60 -24.03 -53.96
N ILE A 162 6.64 -24.36 -54.84
CA ILE A 162 5.34 -23.67 -54.91
C ILE A 162 4.55 -23.88 -53.61
N LEU A 163 4.50 -25.11 -53.12
CA LEU A 163 3.80 -25.44 -51.87
C LEU A 163 4.34 -24.64 -50.69
N PHE A 164 5.65 -24.46 -50.59
CA PHE A 164 6.28 -23.64 -49.56
C PHE A 164 5.87 -22.19 -49.61
N VAL A 165 5.95 -21.56 -50.78
CA VAL A 165 5.59 -20.15 -50.92
C VAL A 165 4.12 -19.95 -50.53
N LEU A 166 3.23 -20.83 -51.00
CA LEU A 166 1.81 -20.78 -50.66
C LEU A 166 1.56 -20.98 -49.16
N LEU A 167 2.15 -22.01 -48.55
CA LEU A 167 1.99 -22.28 -47.13
C LEU A 167 2.61 -21.19 -46.26
N TYR A 168 3.77 -20.66 -46.64
CA TYR A 168 4.44 -19.59 -45.91
C TYR A 168 3.58 -18.33 -45.90
N PHE A 169 3.04 -17.94 -47.06
CA PHE A 169 2.15 -16.80 -47.18
C PHE A 169 0.83 -17.02 -46.42
N LEU A 170 0.27 -18.23 -46.48
CA LEU A 170 -0.91 -18.60 -45.71
C LEU A 170 -0.66 -18.50 -44.19
N CYS A 171 0.42 -19.09 -43.69
CA CYS A 171 0.78 -19.02 -42.28
C CYS A 171 1.05 -17.59 -41.83
N PHE A 172 1.78 -16.80 -42.64
CA PHE A 172 2.08 -15.40 -42.37
C PHE A 172 0.83 -14.52 -42.32
N THR A 173 -0.13 -14.72 -43.22
CA THR A 173 -1.39 -13.96 -43.24
C THR A 173 -2.29 -14.37 -42.08
N LEU A 174 -2.49 -15.67 -41.84
CA LEU A 174 -3.33 -16.17 -40.75
C LEU A 174 -2.85 -15.71 -39.37
N ILE A 175 -1.54 -15.80 -39.08
CA ILE A 175 -1.03 -15.37 -37.78
C ILE A 175 -1.15 -13.86 -37.58
N ASN A 176 -1.01 -13.05 -38.64
CA ASN A 176 -1.20 -11.61 -38.56
C ASN A 176 -2.66 -11.23 -38.32
N VAL A 177 -3.61 -11.92 -38.97
CA VAL A 177 -5.05 -11.75 -38.71
C VAL A 177 -5.36 -12.12 -37.26
N TYR A 178 -4.88 -13.26 -36.79
CA TYR A 178 -5.06 -13.70 -35.41
C TYR A 178 -4.48 -12.69 -34.40
N ALA A 179 -3.25 -12.22 -34.62
CA ALA A 179 -2.62 -11.22 -33.76
C ALA A 179 -3.43 -9.91 -33.71
N ASN A 180 -3.98 -9.48 -34.85
CA ASN A 180 -4.81 -8.27 -34.92
C ASN A 180 -6.14 -8.43 -34.17
N LEU A 181 -6.81 -9.58 -34.29
CA LEU A 181 -8.04 -9.87 -33.56
C LEU A 181 -7.79 -9.90 -32.05
N MET A 182 -6.65 -10.44 -31.61
CA MET A 182 -6.28 -10.44 -30.20
C MET A 182 -5.99 -9.02 -29.69
N GLU A 183 -5.30 -8.17 -30.47
CA GLU A 183 -5.08 -6.76 -30.11
C GLU A 183 -6.40 -6.01 -29.92
N ILE A 184 -7.38 -6.20 -30.82
CA ILE A 184 -8.72 -5.59 -30.71
C ILE A 184 -9.43 -6.05 -29.43
N LYS A 185 -9.47 -7.37 -29.20
CA LYS A 185 -10.18 -7.94 -28.04
C LYS A 185 -9.56 -7.51 -26.70
N ILE A 186 -8.22 -7.43 -26.64
CA ILE A 186 -7.51 -6.91 -25.46
C ILE A 186 -7.85 -5.42 -25.24
N ALA A 187 -7.92 -4.62 -26.31
CA ALA A 187 -8.30 -3.21 -26.21
C ALA A 187 -9.74 -3.02 -25.71
N GLU A 188 -10.70 -3.80 -26.23
CA GLU A 188 -12.10 -3.78 -25.76
C GLU A 188 -12.20 -4.12 -24.27
N PHE A 189 -11.54 -5.20 -23.84
CA PHE A 189 -11.52 -5.62 -22.44
C PHE A 189 -10.89 -4.58 -21.52
N ASN A 190 -9.81 -3.91 -21.95
CA ASN A 190 -9.19 -2.82 -21.21
C ASN A 190 -10.15 -1.62 -21.06
N ILE A 191 -10.94 -1.30 -22.09
CA ILE A 191 -11.95 -0.24 -22.02
C ILE A 191 -13.04 -0.60 -21.01
N GLU A 192 -13.53 -1.85 -21.00
CA GLU A 192 -14.52 -2.31 -20.02
C GLU A 192 -13.98 -2.25 -18.59
N ILE A 193 -12.74 -2.70 -18.34
CA ILE A 193 -12.09 -2.58 -17.04
C ILE A 193 -11.98 -1.13 -16.61
N LEU A 194 -11.54 -0.24 -17.51
CA LEU A 194 -11.41 1.18 -17.20
C LEU A 194 -12.77 1.81 -16.85
N LYS A 195 -13.84 1.46 -17.57
CA LYS A 195 -15.20 1.92 -17.25
C LYS A 195 -15.67 1.41 -15.89
N ALA A 196 -15.52 0.12 -15.61
CA ALA A 196 -15.89 -0.46 -14.33
C ALA A 196 -15.10 0.18 -13.17
N LYS A 197 -13.80 0.41 -13.38
CA LYS A 197 -12.95 1.08 -12.38
C LYS A 197 -13.39 2.53 -12.14
N HIS A 198 -13.67 3.28 -13.20
CA HIS A 198 -14.15 4.66 -13.09
C HIS A 198 -15.51 4.73 -12.38
N GLU A 199 -16.45 3.83 -12.69
CA GLU A 199 -17.74 3.77 -12.01
C GLU A 199 -17.60 3.52 -10.51
N THR A 200 -16.71 2.60 -10.13
CA THR A 200 -16.39 2.35 -8.72
C THR A 200 -15.77 3.58 -8.05
N GLN A 201 -14.76 4.20 -8.68
CA GLN A 201 -14.12 5.41 -8.15
C GLN A 201 -15.10 6.56 -7.94
N VAL A 202 -16.02 6.79 -8.89
CA VAL A 202 -17.06 7.82 -8.76
C VAL A 202 -18.00 7.52 -7.59
N LYS A 203 -18.39 6.25 -7.39
CA LYS A 203 -19.21 5.84 -6.24
C LYS A 203 -18.48 6.06 -4.92
N GLU A 204 -17.19 5.74 -4.85
CA GLU A 204 -16.35 5.93 -3.66
C GLU A 204 -16.16 7.41 -3.33
N GLU A 205 -15.82 8.24 -4.32
CA GLU A 205 -15.67 9.69 -4.15
C GLU A 205 -16.99 10.33 -3.69
N PHE A 206 -18.12 9.90 -4.26
CA PHE A 206 -19.45 10.35 -3.84
C PHE A 206 -19.74 10.01 -2.37
N ILE A 207 -19.48 8.77 -1.94
CA ILE A 207 -19.69 8.37 -0.53
C ILE A 207 -18.76 9.14 0.40
N SER A 208 -17.49 9.28 0.04
CA SER A 208 -16.50 10.04 0.83
C SER A 208 -16.92 11.51 1.01
N LYS A 209 -17.32 12.17 -0.09
CA LYS A 209 -17.81 13.55 -0.07
C LYS A 209 -19.05 13.72 0.80
N ILE A 210 -20.03 12.82 0.66
CA ILE A 210 -21.26 12.85 1.47
C ILE A 210 -20.94 12.61 2.94
N SER A 211 -20.08 11.63 3.26
CA SER A 211 -19.71 11.34 4.64
C SER A 211 -19.07 12.55 5.30
N HIS A 212 -18.15 13.24 4.62
CA HIS A 212 -17.57 14.49 5.11
C HIS A 212 -18.64 15.56 5.34
N GLN A 213 -19.55 15.75 4.37
CA GLN A 213 -20.63 16.74 4.46
C GLN A 213 -21.62 16.44 5.60
N ILE A 214 -21.81 15.17 5.99
CA ILE A 214 -22.65 14.78 7.12
C ILE A 214 -21.89 14.85 8.44
N ARG A 215 -20.59 14.53 8.45
CA ARG A 215 -19.75 14.56 9.67
C ARG A 215 -19.65 15.96 10.26
N THR A 216 -19.45 16.99 9.45
CA THR A 216 -19.32 18.38 9.93
C THR A 216 -20.52 18.85 10.76
N PRO A 217 -21.79 18.77 10.29
CA PRO A 217 -22.93 19.19 11.09
C PRO A 217 -23.18 18.30 12.32
N LEU A 218 -22.92 16.98 12.23
CA LEU A 218 -23.06 16.09 13.38
C LEU A 218 -22.05 16.40 14.49
N ASN A 219 -20.78 16.64 14.14
CA ASN A 219 -19.76 17.03 15.11
C ASN A 219 -20.10 18.36 15.78
N ASN A 220 -20.64 19.32 15.02
CA ASN A 220 -21.13 20.58 15.58
C ASN A 220 -22.28 20.35 16.56
N LEU A 221 -23.21 19.43 16.26
CA LEU A 221 -24.29 19.07 17.19
C LEU A 221 -23.74 18.45 18.48
N VAL A 222 -22.73 17.58 18.42
CA VAL A 222 -22.07 17.02 19.62
C VAL A 222 -21.48 18.13 20.50
N VAL A 223 -20.76 19.07 19.89
CA VAL A 223 -20.16 20.20 20.63
C VAL A 223 -21.25 21.07 21.27
N VAL A 224 -22.31 21.40 20.52
CA VAL A 224 -23.44 22.19 21.04
C VAL A 224 -24.14 21.45 22.18
N THR A 225 -24.39 20.14 22.05
CA THR A 225 -25.04 19.36 23.11
C THR A 225 -24.18 19.28 24.36
N ASN A 226 -22.85 19.16 24.23
CA ASN A 226 -21.94 19.15 25.38
C ASN A 226 -21.97 20.50 26.12
N ILE A 227 -21.89 21.62 25.37
CA ILE A 227 -21.95 22.97 25.94
C ILE A 227 -23.28 23.22 26.68
N VAL A 228 -24.40 22.73 26.12
CA VAL A 228 -25.71 22.88 26.74
C VAL A 228 -25.82 21.99 27.99
N ASN A 229 -25.26 20.77 27.97
CA ASN A 229 -25.27 19.86 29.13
C ASN A 229 -24.46 20.40 30.32
N ASP A 230 -23.45 21.23 30.07
CA ASP A 230 -22.64 21.91 31.10
C ASP A 230 -23.34 23.16 31.70
N SER A 231 -24.53 23.51 31.22
CA SER A 231 -25.32 24.63 31.73
C SER A 231 -26.36 24.21 32.78
N ASN A 232 -26.93 25.16 33.53
CA ASN A 232 -28.00 24.87 34.50
C ASN A 232 -29.31 24.51 33.77
N LEU A 233 -29.46 23.22 33.45
CA LEU A 233 -30.65 22.65 32.83
C LEU A 233 -31.64 22.13 33.89
N ASP A 234 -32.94 22.19 33.59
CA ASP A 234 -33.94 21.43 34.34
C ASP A 234 -33.91 19.94 33.99
N GLU A 235 -34.55 19.10 34.82
CA GLU A 235 -34.51 17.63 34.68
C GLU A 235 -35.07 17.13 33.33
N LYS A 236 -36.09 17.80 32.78
CA LYS A 236 -36.68 17.45 31.48
C LYS A 236 -35.81 17.90 30.31
N GLN A 237 -35.18 19.07 30.42
CA GLN A 237 -34.23 19.59 29.45
C GLN A 237 -32.98 18.71 29.38
N ARG A 238 -32.51 18.19 30.52
CA ARG A 238 -31.38 17.28 30.58
C ARG A 238 -31.65 15.96 29.85
N ASP A 239 -32.78 15.32 30.12
CA ASP A 239 -33.20 14.07 29.45
C ASP A 239 -33.33 14.24 27.92
N LEU A 240 -33.86 15.38 27.47
CA LEU A 240 -33.94 15.73 26.04
C LEU A 240 -32.55 15.92 25.41
N ILE A 241 -31.64 16.62 26.08
CA ILE A 241 -30.28 16.84 25.59
C ILE A 241 -29.48 15.54 25.56
N ASP A 242 -29.58 14.70 26.59
CA ASP A 242 -28.92 13.39 26.64
C ASP A 242 -29.42 12.48 25.50
N THR A 243 -30.73 12.52 25.20
CA THR A 243 -31.31 11.78 24.06
C THR A 243 -30.79 12.29 22.71
N ILE A 244 -30.67 13.61 22.54
CA ILE A 244 -30.11 14.23 21.33
C ILE A 244 -28.62 13.86 21.18
N GLN A 245 -27.86 13.90 22.28
CA GLN A 245 -26.44 13.57 22.30
C GLN A 245 -26.22 12.09 21.95
N ALA A 246 -26.97 11.18 22.56
CA ALA A 246 -26.93 9.75 22.24
C ALA A 246 -27.27 9.48 20.77
N SER A 247 -28.30 10.14 20.25
CA SER A 247 -28.71 10.01 18.84
C SER A 247 -27.66 10.55 17.86
N THR A 248 -27.05 11.69 18.20
CA THR A 248 -26.01 12.33 17.39
C THR A 248 -24.75 11.46 17.36
N ASN A 249 -24.31 10.94 18.51
CA ASN A 249 -23.17 10.03 18.60
C ASN A 249 -23.39 8.74 17.79
N ASN A 250 -24.60 8.18 17.81
CA ASN A 250 -24.93 7.02 17.00
C ASN A 250 -24.86 7.33 15.49
N LEU A 251 -25.41 8.46 15.06
CA LEU A 251 -25.33 8.93 13.67
C LEU A 251 -23.88 9.13 13.21
N VAL A 252 -23.02 9.73 14.05
CA VAL A 252 -21.58 9.89 13.76
C VAL A 252 -20.93 8.53 13.50
N ASN A 253 -21.21 7.55 14.36
CA ASN A 253 -20.68 6.19 14.21
C ASN A 253 -21.15 5.52 12.91
N VAL A 254 -22.44 5.64 12.57
CA VAL A 254 -22.99 5.11 11.31
C VAL A 254 -22.30 5.75 10.10
N VAL A 255 -22.11 7.07 10.11
CA VAL A 255 -21.47 7.82 9.02
C VAL A 255 -19.99 7.46 8.88
N ASN A 256 -19.29 7.25 10.00
CA ASN A 256 -17.91 6.77 10.01
C ASN A 256 -17.80 5.35 9.44
N ASN A 257 -18.69 4.43 9.86
CA ASN A 257 -18.72 3.06 9.33
C ASN A 257 -19.01 3.02 7.82
N ILE A 258 -19.90 3.88 7.32
CA ILE A 258 -20.17 3.99 5.87
C ILE A 258 -18.94 4.48 5.11
N ALA A 259 -18.23 5.49 5.64
CA ALA A 259 -16.98 5.96 5.04
C ALA A 259 -15.89 4.89 5.04
N GLU A 260 -15.71 4.18 6.14
CA GLU A 260 -14.72 3.10 6.25
C GLU A 260 -14.99 1.93 5.31
N ILE A 261 -16.26 1.59 5.08
CA ILE A 261 -16.64 0.56 4.10
C ILE A 261 -16.37 1.03 2.65
N SER A 262 -16.57 2.32 2.36
CA SER A 262 -16.34 2.90 1.03
C SER A 262 -14.88 3.19 0.70
N ASN A 263 -14.03 3.38 1.72
CA ASN A 263 -12.59 3.50 1.54
C ASN A 263 -11.98 2.11 1.38
N VAL A 264 -12.14 1.53 0.19
CA VAL A 264 -11.36 0.36 -0.27
C VAL A 264 -9.85 0.70 -0.30
N ASP A 265 -9.49 1.98 -0.24
CA ASP A 265 -8.13 2.52 -0.28
C ASP A 265 -7.40 2.67 1.06
N LEU A 266 -7.93 2.17 2.19
CA LEU A 266 -7.11 2.05 3.42
C LEU A 266 -5.87 1.13 3.21
N LEU A 267 -5.85 0.36 2.11
CA LEU A 267 -4.75 -0.50 1.69
C LEU A 267 -3.74 0.19 0.74
N GLN A 268 -3.96 1.46 0.34
CA GLN A 268 -3.04 2.23 -0.52
C GLN A 268 -2.69 3.62 0.03
N SER A 269 -2.87 3.86 1.34
CA SER A 269 -2.20 5.00 1.96
C SER A 269 -0.69 4.82 1.80
N LYS A 270 -0.01 5.84 1.27
CA LYS A 270 1.45 5.88 1.07
C LYS A 270 2.14 5.22 2.26
N ASP A 271 2.93 4.16 2.03
CA ASP A 271 3.67 3.45 3.08
C ASP A 271 4.48 4.46 3.92
N TYR A 272 3.93 4.89 5.05
CA TYR A 272 4.58 5.81 5.98
C TYR A 272 5.46 4.99 6.93
N ASN A 273 6.51 4.42 6.35
CA ASN A 273 7.48 3.65 7.10
C ASN A 273 8.49 4.61 7.74
N GLN A 274 8.57 4.60 9.07
CA GLN A 274 9.52 5.37 9.85
C GLN A 274 10.14 4.50 10.94
N ASN A 275 11.25 4.96 11.52
CA ASN A 275 11.79 4.35 12.73
C ASN A 275 10.88 4.68 13.91
N PHE A 276 10.44 3.67 14.65
CA PHE A 276 9.59 3.83 15.82
C PHE A 276 9.96 2.85 16.93
N ASN A 277 9.64 3.21 18.18
CA ASN A 277 9.76 2.32 19.33
C ASN A 277 8.42 1.61 19.57
N LEU A 278 8.41 0.28 19.46
CA LEU A 278 7.20 -0.54 19.61
C LEU A 278 6.62 -0.47 21.03
N GLU A 279 7.47 -0.52 22.04
CA GLU A 279 7.08 -0.45 23.44
C GLU A 279 6.39 0.88 23.75
N THR A 280 6.99 2.01 23.38
CA THR A 280 6.40 3.34 23.58
C THR A 280 5.07 3.47 22.84
N THR A 281 4.99 2.95 21.61
CA THR A 281 3.77 3.01 20.79
C THR A 281 2.61 2.25 21.45
N ILE A 282 2.87 1.06 21.98
CA ILE A 282 1.86 0.22 22.61
C ILE A 282 1.47 0.78 23.99
N LYS A 283 2.44 1.21 24.82
CA LYS A 283 2.16 1.88 26.10
C LYS A 283 1.28 3.11 25.92
N ASN A 284 1.63 3.99 24.99
CA ASN A 284 0.83 5.18 24.70
C ASN A 284 -0.59 4.85 24.21
N THR A 285 -0.77 3.70 23.56
CA THR A 285 -2.09 3.26 23.08
C THR A 285 -2.92 2.68 24.21
N ILE A 286 -2.32 1.89 25.09
CA ILE A 286 -2.98 1.32 26.27
C ILE A 286 -3.44 2.43 27.22
N ASN A 287 -2.60 3.45 27.44
CA ASN A 287 -2.92 4.58 28.33
C ASN A 287 -4.17 5.34 27.90
N LEU A 288 -4.59 5.29 26.62
CA LEU A 288 -5.83 5.92 26.16
C LEU A 288 -7.10 5.26 26.73
N PHE A 289 -6.98 4.03 27.23
CA PHE A 289 -8.07 3.28 27.87
C PHE A 289 -7.96 3.27 29.39
N SER A 290 -6.92 3.89 29.94
CA SER A 290 -6.68 4.04 31.37
C SER A 290 -7.06 5.47 31.78
N ASN A 291 -8.32 5.70 32.15
CA ASN A 291 -8.72 6.98 32.75
C ASN A 291 -8.18 7.06 34.19
N GLU A 292 -7.87 8.27 34.67
CA GLU A 292 -7.35 8.55 36.01
C GLU A 292 -8.30 8.15 37.16
N ASP A 293 -9.57 7.81 36.86
CA ASP A 293 -10.63 7.53 37.85
C ASP A 293 -11.22 6.10 37.83
N SER A 294 -10.64 5.14 37.09
CA SER A 294 -11.19 3.77 37.04
C SER A 294 -10.15 2.68 37.32
N ASP A 295 -10.10 2.20 38.57
CA ASP A 295 -9.34 1.01 39.03
C ASP A 295 -9.87 -0.35 38.46
N ASP A 296 -10.78 -0.29 37.48
CA ASP A 296 -11.56 -1.42 36.99
C ASP A 296 -10.92 -2.16 35.80
N ILE A 297 -9.87 -1.63 35.18
CA ILE A 297 -9.24 -2.25 33.99
C ILE A 297 -7.72 -2.38 34.15
N LEU A 298 -7.22 -3.61 34.06
CA LEU A 298 -5.81 -3.96 34.15
C LEU A 298 -5.25 -4.40 32.78
N PHE A 299 -4.12 -3.81 32.40
CA PHE A 299 -3.39 -4.14 31.17
C PHE A 299 -1.99 -4.69 31.49
N PRO A 300 -1.85 -5.97 31.90
CA PRO A 300 -0.53 -6.56 32.06
C PRO A 300 0.19 -6.65 30.70
N LEU A 301 1.25 -5.84 30.55
CA LEU A 301 2.09 -5.78 29.35
C LEU A 301 3.42 -6.49 29.61
N TYR A 302 3.73 -7.50 28.79
CA TYR A 302 5.01 -8.19 28.78
C TYR A 302 5.66 -8.06 27.41
N ILE A 303 6.86 -7.49 27.37
CA ILE A 303 7.68 -7.36 26.16
C ILE A 303 9.03 -8.00 26.45
N SER A 304 9.48 -8.89 25.57
CA SER A 304 10.79 -9.54 25.69
C SER A 304 11.93 -8.49 25.61
N GLU A 305 12.91 -8.56 26.53
CA GLU A 305 14.05 -7.61 26.62
C GLU A 305 14.86 -7.49 25.30
N ASP A 306 14.76 -8.52 24.46
CA ASP A 306 15.35 -8.59 23.14
C ASP A 306 14.77 -7.61 22.11
N ILE A 307 13.73 -6.82 22.43
CA ILE A 307 13.02 -5.88 21.52
C ILE A 307 13.33 -4.41 21.88
N ASN A 308 14.53 -4.11 22.37
CA ASN A 308 14.96 -2.75 22.75
C ASN A 308 15.54 -1.90 21.60
N PHE A 309 15.16 -2.16 20.35
CA PHE A 309 15.64 -1.41 19.18
C PHE A 309 14.50 -0.75 18.40
N GLN A 310 14.83 0.29 17.62
CA GLN A 310 13.84 0.92 16.74
C GLN A 310 13.45 -0.04 15.62
N LEU A 311 12.16 -0.12 15.32
CA LEU A 311 11.62 -0.85 14.18
C LEU A 311 11.32 0.13 13.05
N PHE A 312 11.57 -0.26 11.82
CA PHE A 312 11.17 0.51 10.64
C PHE A 312 9.84 -0.03 10.11
N GLY A 313 8.80 0.80 10.18
CA GLY A 313 7.43 0.45 9.76
C GLY A 313 6.43 1.56 10.06
N ASP A 314 5.14 1.24 10.01
CA ASP A 314 4.05 2.20 10.22
C ASP A 314 3.46 2.07 11.64
N PRO A 315 3.88 2.93 12.60
CA PRO A 315 3.34 2.89 13.96
C PRO A 315 1.86 3.30 14.04
N VAL A 316 1.32 4.03 13.04
CA VAL A 316 -0.09 4.45 13.01
C VAL A 316 -0.95 3.23 12.75
N LYS A 317 -0.57 2.38 11.79
CA LYS A 317 -1.24 1.09 11.55
C LYS A 317 -1.20 0.19 12.79
N ILE A 318 -0.07 0.10 13.48
CA ILE A 318 0.05 -0.69 14.71
C ILE A 318 -0.84 -0.14 15.83
N LYS A 319 -0.84 1.17 16.06
CA LYS A 319 -1.74 1.82 17.02
C LYS A 319 -3.21 1.54 16.68
N GLN A 320 -3.59 1.66 15.42
CA GLN A 320 -4.96 1.42 14.96
C GLN A 320 -5.38 -0.04 15.15
N VAL A 321 -4.48 -1.00 14.92
CA VAL A 321 -4.72 -2.42 15.24
C VAL A 321 -5.03 -2.58 16.73
N TYR A 322 -4.18 -2.03 17.61
CA TYR A 322 -4.37 -2.16 19.05
C TYR A 322 -5.63 -1.46 19.56
N LEU A 323 -5.95 -0.25 19.08
CA LEU A 323 -7.18 0.47 19.42
C LEU A 323 -8.42 -0.38 19.10
N ASN A 324 -8.50 -0.89 17.87
CA ASN A 324 -9.65 -1.69 17.42
C ASN A 324 -9.74 -3.02 18.17
N LEU A 325 -8.62 -3.68 18.47
CA LEU A 325 -8.64 -4.94 19.20
C LEU A 325 -9.06 -4.73 20.66
N ILE A 326 -8.46 -3.75 21.36
CA ILE A 326 -8.78 -3.47 22.77
C ILE A 326 -10.23 -3.02 22.92
N GLU A 327 -10.70 -2.08 22.08
CA GLU A 327 -12.08 -1.58 22.15
C GLU A 327 -13.11 -2.70 21.96
N ASN A 328 -12.91 -3.56 20.96
CA ASN A 328 -13.85 -4.65 20.68
C ASN A 328 -13.77 -5.78 21.71
N ILE A 329 -12.60 -6.04 22.30
CA ILE A 329 -12.46 -6.98 23.41
C ILE A 329 -13.17 -6.43 24.65
N LEU A 330 -12.94 -5.16 25.02
CA LEU A 330 -13.58 -4.51 26.19
C LEU A 330 -15.11 -4.45 26.11
N LYS A 331 -15.67 -4.29 24.90
CA LYS A 331 -17.13 -4.34 24.64
C LYS A 331 -17.72 -5.72 24.89
N LYS A 332 -16.91 -6.80 24.82
CA LYS A 332 -17.34 -8.21 24.88
C LYS A 332 -16.85 -8.94 26.13
N THR A 333 -16.20 -8.23 27.05
CA THR A 333 -15.81 -8.72 28.39
C THR A 333 -16.90 -8.46 29.41
N LYS A 334 -17.05 -9.40 30.36
CA LYS A 334 -18.02 -9.34 31.48
C LYS A 334 -17.88 -8.06 32.31
N SER A 335 -18.97 -7.66 32.96
CA SER A 335 -18.99 -6.57 33.93
C SER A 335 -18.16 -6.89 35.18
N GLY A 336 -17.19 -6.05 35.54
CA GLY A 336 -16.31 -6.23 36.70
C GLY A 336 -14.88 -5.77 36.41
N LYS A 337 -13.90 -6.20 37.23
CA LYS A 337 -12.47 -5.95 36.97
C LYS A 337 -12.03 -6.69 35.70
N LYS A 338 -11.66 -5.95 34.67
CA LYS A 338 -11.28 -6.48 33.35
C LYS A 338 -9.77 -6.62 33.27
N SER A 339 -9.27 -7.76 32.77
CA SER A 339 -7.84 -7.95 32.50
C SER A 339 -7.59 -8.31 31.03
N ILE A 340 -6.74 -7.51 30.37
CA ILE A 340 -6.28 -7.75 28.99
C ILE A 340 -4.76 -7.85 28.99
N GLY A 341 -4.25 -9.08 28.91
CA GLY A 341 -2.82 -9.36 28.85
C GLY A 341 -2.27 -9.22 27.43
N ILE A 342 -1.22 -8.41 27.27
CA ILE A 342 -0.52 -8.20 26.01
C ILE A 342 0.89 -8.76 26.16
N ASN A 343 1.22 -9.77 25.35
CA ASN A 343 2.52 -10.43 25.34
C ASN A 343 3.16 -10.31 23.95
N ILE A 344 4.37 -9.78 23.90
CA ILE A 344 5.12 -9.51 22.66
C ILE A 344 6.44 -10.27 22.70
N GLN A 345 6.63 -11.17 21.75
CA GLN A 345 7.78 -12.08 21.70
C GLN A 345 8.49 -12.01 20.35
N LYS A 346 9.83 -12.05 20.37
CA LYS A 346 10.65 -12.20 19.17
C LYS A 346 10.69 -13.67 18.76
N LEU A 347 10.30 -13.99 17.53
CA LEU A 347 10.31 -15.37 17.00
C LEU A 347 11.59 -15.69 16.24
N SER A 348 12.09 -14.75 15.44
CA SER A 348 13.30 -14.92 14.66
C SER A 348 14.06 -13.60 14.50
N ASP A 349 15.38 -13.71 14.43
CA ASP A 349 16.31 -12.60 14.35
C ASP A 349 17.26 -12.83 13.17
N SER A 350 17.02 -12.12 12.07
CA SER A 350 17.94 -12.06 10.94
C SER A 350 18.61 -10.68 10.89
N ASN A 351 19.73 -10.53 10.18
CA ASN A 351 20.50 -9.29 10.16
C ASN A 351 19.68 -8.04 9.77
N GLU A 352 18.60 -8.18 9.00
CA GLU A 352 17.77 -7.06 8.53
C GLU A 352 16.30 -7.12 8.94
N ILE A 353 15.75 -8.31 9.23
CA ILE A 353 14.32 -8.52 9.49
C ILE A 353 14.12 -9.23 10.83
N VAL A 354 13.14 -8.75 11.58
CA VAL A 354 12.70 -9.32 12.86
C VAL A 354 11.24 -9.71 12.75
N GLU A 355 10.94 -10.95 13.16
CA GLU A 355 9.57 -11.43 13.27
C GLU A 355 9.09 -11.32 14.71
N ILE A 356 7.99 -10.59 14.91
CA ILE A 356 7.41 -10.32 16.22
C ILE A 356 6.05 -11.00 16.29
N LEU A 357 5.87 -11.81 17.32
CA LEU A 357 4.59 -12.40 17.72
C LEU A 357 3.89 -11.47 18.71
N PHE A 358 2.68 -11.09 18.37
CA PHE A 358 1.77 -10.36 19.23
C PHE A 358 0.69 -11.32 19.74
N ASN A 359 0.56 -11.43 21.06
CA ASN A 359 -0.46 -12.24 21.71
C ASN A 359 -1.29 -11.34 22.64
N ILE A 360 -2.60 -11.28 22.40
CA ILE A 360 -3.56 -10.57 23.24
C ILE A 360 -4.47 -11.61 23.88
N SER A 361 -4.59 -11.56 25.20
CA SER A 361 -5.39 -12.52 25.93
C SER A 361 -6.27 -11.93 27.01
N THR A 362 -7.42 -12.56 27.26
CA THR A 362 -8.34 -12.20 28.34
C THR A 362 -9.04 -13.44 28.88
N ASN A 363 -9.37 -13.43 30.16
CA ASN A 363 -10.07 -14.54 30.84
C ASN A 363 -11.58 -14.25 31.01
N ASP A 364 -12.02 -13.01 30.75
CA ASP A 364 -13.35 -12.52 31.11
C ASP A 364 -14.31 -12.39 29.92
N PHE A 365 -14.10 -13.17 28.86
CA PHE A 365 -14.80 -13.02 27.60
C PHE A 365 -16.20 -13.67 27.61
N GLU A 366 -17.26 -12.94 27.22
CA GLU A 366 -18.66 -13.43 27.32
C GLU A 366 -19.03 -14.46 26.24
N GLN A 367 -18.49 -14.33 25.03
CA GLN A 367 -18.91 -15.10 23.85
C GLN A 367 -18.05 -16.35 23.56
N ILE A 368 -17.32 -16.87 24.56
CA ILE A 368 -16.44 -18.05 24.40
C ILE A 368 -17.22 -19.26 23.86
N SER A 369 -18.47 -19.44 24.31
CA SER A 369 -19.32 -20.57 23.90
C SER A 369 -19.74 -20.52 22.43
N GLU A 370 -20.01 -19.33 21.87
CA GLU A 370 -20.34 -19.15 20.45
C GLU A 370 -19.13 -19.35 19.56
N ILE A 371 -17.96 -18.86 19.97
CA ILE A 371 -16.72 -19.09 19.21
C ILE A 371 -16.36 -20.58 19.20
N THR A 372 -16.56 -21.28 20.33
CA THR A 372 -16.35 -22.73 20.42
C THR A 372 -17.27 -23.50 19.47
N ARG A 373 -18.52 -23.04 19.28
CA ARG A 373 -19.44 -23.62 18.29
C ARG A 373 -18.95 -23.41 16.86
N ILE A 374 -18.49 -22.21 16.52
CA ILE A 374 -17.94 -21.87 15.19
C ILE A 374 -16.71 -22.73 14.86
N GLN A 375 -15.84 -22.98 15.84
CA GLN A 375 -14.67 -23.85 15.65
C GLN A 375 -15.05 -25.32 15.37
N ASN A 376 -16.16 -25.79 15.94
CA ASN A 376 -16.64 -27.18 15.78
C ASN A 376 -17.45 -27.40 14.50
N THR A 377 -18.10 -26.37 13.95
CA THR A 377 -18.91 -26.46 12.72
C THR A 377 -18.10 -26.28 11.44
N GLU A 378 -17.08 -25.41 11.45
CA GLU A 378 -16.30 -25.06 10.27
C GLU A 378 -15.03 -25.92 10.13
N LYS A 379 -14.94 -26.72 9.06
CA LYS A 379 -13.83 -27.68 8.85
C LYS A 379 -12.52 -27.02 8.36
N THR A 380 -12.56 -25.78 7.86
CA THR A 380 -11.37 -25.10 7.30
C THR A 380 -10.85 -24.02 8.25
N LYS A 381 -9.53 -23.87 8.38
CA LYS A 381 -8.90 -22.81 9.23
C LYS A 381 -9.30 -21.40 8.75
N LYS A 382 -9.40 -21.20 7.42
CA LYS A 382 -9.78 -19.91 6.82
C LYS A 382 -11.25 -19.52 7.06
N GLY A 383 -12.18 -20.48 6.94
CA GLY A 383 -13.60 -20.26 7.23
C GLY A 383 -13.85 -19.95 8.72
N ARG A 384 -13.18 -20.68 9.61
CA ARG A 384 -13.20 -20.42 11.07
C ARG A 384 -12.76 -19.00 11.40
N ASN A 385 -11.58 -18.59 10.92
CA ASN A 385 -11.06 -17.25 11.22
C ASN A 385 -11.98 -16.14 10.68
N ALA A 386 -12.54 -16.29 9.47
CA ALA A 386 -13.46 -15.31 8.90
C ALA A 386 -14.75 -15.14 9.74
N ALA A 387 -15.31 -16.24 10.24
CA ALA A 387 -16.49 -16.21 11.09
C ALA A 387 -16.20 -15.57 12.46
N ILE A 388 -15.04 -15.86 13.05
CA ILE A 388 -14.61 -15.27 14.34
C ILE A 388 -14.32 -13.78 14.20
N VAL A 389 -13.62 -13.37 13.14
CA VAL A 389 -13.36 -11.94 12.85
C VAL A 389 -14.67 -11.16 12.72
N LYS A 390 -15.68 -11.74 12.05
CA LYS A 390 -17.00 -11.14 11.92
C LYS A 390 -17.75 -11.06 13.25
N LEU A 391 -17.71 -12.14 14.05
CA LEU A 391 -18.34 -12.17 15.37
C LEU A 391 -17.72 -11.13 16.31
N LEU A 392 -16.41 -10.94 16.26
CA LEU A 392 -15.66 -10.01 17.10
C LEU A 392 -15.70 -8.56 16.59
N GLU A 393 -16.23 -8.31 15.40
CA GLU A 393 -16.25 -6.99 14.75
C GLU A 393 -14.85 -6.41 14.46
N ILE A 394 -13.81 -7.25 14.46
CA ILE A 394 -12.41 -6.81 14.27
C ILE A 394 -11.97 -6.75 12.81
N ASN A 395 -12.89 -6.53 11.88
CA ASN A 395 -12.62 -6.52 10.44
C ASN A 395 -11.51 -5.52 10.06
N ILE A 396 -11.49 -4.36 10.72
CA ILE A 396 -10.50 -3.29 10.50
C ILE A 396 -9.12 -3.77 10.95
N ALA A 397 -9.00 -4.29 12.17
CA ALA A 397 -7.74 -4.82 12.68
C ALA A 397 -7.21 -5.98 11.81
N ASN A 398 -8.08 -6.91 11.40
CA ASN A 398 -7.68 -8.02 10.52
C ASN A 398 -7.15 -7.51 9.17
N ARG A 399 -7.84 -6.55 8.54
CA ARG A 399 -7.39 -5.95 7.27
C ARG A 399 -6.06 -5.22 7.39
N ILE A 400 -5.83 -4.49 8.49
CA ILE A 400 -4.55 -3.80 8.72
C ILE A 400 -3.43 -4.83 8.95
N ILE A 401 -3.68 -5.89 9.72
CA ILE A 401 -2.70 -6.97 9.93
C ILE A 401 -2.36 -7.67 8.61
N GLU A 402 -3.35 -7.97 7.77
CA GLU A 402 -3.13 -8.51 6.41
C GLU A 402 -2.31 -7.55 5.53
N SER A 403 -2.55 -6.24 5.65
CA SER A 403 -1.77 -5.22 4.92
C SER A 403 -0.30 -5.15 5.35
N LEU A 404 -0.01 -5.51 6.61
CA LEU A 404 1.35 -5.61 7.16
C LEU A 404 2.00 -6.98 6.87
N GLY A 405 1.34 -7.82 6.05
CA GLY A 405 1.82 -9.17 5.71
C GLY A 405 1.64 -10.20 6.82
N GLY A 406 0.86 -9.88 7.85
CA GLY A 406 0.52 -10.79 8.95
C GLY A 406 -0.79 -11.53 8.73
N ALA A 407 -1.07 -12.50 9.59
CA ALA A 407 -2.36 -13.18 9.66
C ALA A 407 -2.79 -13.36 11.11
N VAL A 408 -4.08 -13.20 11.37
CA VAL A 408 -4.67 -13.41 12.71
C VAL A 408 -5.00 -14.88 12.91
N GLU A 409 -4.58 -15.41 14.04
CA GLU A 409 -4.92 -16.74 14.55
C GLU A 409 -5.59 -16.62 15.92
N PHE A 410 -6.51 -17.54 16.22
CA PHE A 410 -7.23 -17.57 17.49
C PHE A 410 -7.00 -18.92 18.15
N ASP A 411 -6.46 -18.90 19.36
CA ASP A 411 -6.37 -20.08 20.23
C ASP A 411 -7.30 -19.86 21.41
N LEU A 412 -8.28 -20.76 21.57
CA LEU A 412 -9.29 -20.63 22.60
C LEU A 412 -9.30 -21.90 23.44
N THR A 413 -8.98 -21.75 24.71
CA THR A 413 -9.28 -22.73 25.74
C THR A 413 -10.59 -22.33 26.44
N PRO A 414 -11.32 -23.25 27.08
CA PRO A 414 -12.62 -22.96 27.71
C PRO A 414 -12.61 -21.82 28.74
N GLU A 415 -11.43 -21.43 29.22
CA GLU A 415 -11.22 -20.45 30.28
C GLU A 415 -10.46 -19.19 29.81
N LYS A 416 -9.97 -19.16 28.55
CA LYS A 416 -9.11 -18.07 28.07
C LYS A 416 -9.27 -17.80 26.57
N PHE A 417 -9.45 -16.53 26.25
CA PHE A 417 -9.37 -16.01 24.89
C PHE A 417 -7.93 -15.62 24.55
N GLU A 418 -7.36 -16.17 23.48
CA GLU A 418 -6.07 -15.73 22.91
C GLU A 418 -6.20 -15.40 21.42
N LEU A 419 -5.71 -14.22 21.05
CA LEU A 419 -5.57 -13.76 19.67
C LEU A 419 -4.09 -13.55 19.39
N LYS A 420 -3.58 -14.24 18.37
CA LYS A 420 -2.17 -14.22 17.96
C LYS A 420 -2.04 -13.69 16.55
N PHE A 421 -1.07 -12.83 16.30
CA PHE A 421 -0.68 -12.45 14.95
C PHE A 421 0.83 -12.19 14.88
N ILE A 422 1.41 -12.42 13.71
CA ILE A 422 2.84 -12.27 13.47
C ILE A 422 3.03 -11.17 12.42
N ILE A 423 3.91 -10.22 12.72
CA ILE A 423 4.30 -9.15 11.78
C ILE A 423 5.82 -9.15 11.63
N LYS A 424 6.29 -8.91 10.41
CA LYS A 424 7.72 -8.80 10.09
C LYS A 424 8.08 -7.32 10.00
N PHE A 425 9.10 -6.90 10.73
CA PHE A 425 9.63 -5.54 10.70
C PHE A 425 11.08 -5.52 10.21
N LYS A 426 11.49 -4.43 9.58
CA LYS A 426 12.91 -4.15 9.35
C LYS A 426 13.50 -3.54 10.62
N LYS A 427 14.76 -3.87 10.94
CA LYS A 427 15.48 -3.17 12.03
C LYS A 427 15.75 -1.73 11.61
N GLY A 428 15.39 -0.77 12.46
CA GLY A 428 15.77 0.63 12.32
C GLY A 428 17.25 0.84 12.69
N GLU A 429 17.85 1.92 12.19
CA GLU A 429 19.22 2.30 12.56
C GLU A 429 19.32 2.53 14.08
N GLN A 430 20.38 2.00 14.70
CA GLN A 430 20.72 2.34 16.08
C GLN A 430 21.09 3.83 16.14
N ILE A 431 20.18 4.66 16.65
CA ILE A 431 20.57 5.95 17.20
C ILE A 431 21.35 5.62 18.47
N ILE A 432 22.67 5.81 18.40
CA ILE A 432 23.52 6.01 19.57
C ILE A 432 22.78 7.01 20.46
N SER A 433 22.35 6.56 21.64
CA SER A 433 21.71 7.36 22.66
C SER A 433 22.43 8.71 22.77
N LYS A 434 21.72 9.79 22.44
CA LYS A 434 22.16 11.17 22.67
C LYS A 434 22.06 11.51 24.16
N GLU A 435 22.71 10.72 25.00
CA GLU A 435 22.91 11.05 26.42
C GLU A 435 24.37 11.45 26.71
N ASP A 436 25.29 11.34 25.74
CA ASP A 436 26.73 11.66 25.95
C ASP A 436 27.29 12.81 25.09
N ARG A 437 26.45 13.72 24.59
CA ARG A 437 26.94 14.94 23.90
C ARG A 437 26.20 16.20 24.29
N ILE A 438 26.37 16.62 25.54
CA ILE A 438 26.26 18.04 25.93
C ILE A 438 27.53 18.42 26.70
N LYS A 439 28.64 18.54 25.97
CA LYS A 439 29.70 19.50 26.27
C LYS A 439 30.19 20.03 24.92
N ASP A 440 30.27 21.35 24.83
CA ASP A 440 30.81 22.16 23.74
C ASP A 440 29.89 22.42 22.53
N SER A 441 28.98 23.37 22.69
CA SER A 441 28.96 24.54 21.80
C SER A 441 28.24 25.72 22.47
N LEU A 442 29.03 26.69 22.92
CA LEU A 442 28.57 28.02 23.30
C LEU A 442 28.06 28.74 22.05
N LEU A 443 26.74 28.93 21.96
CA LEU A 443 26.11 29.99 21.19
C LEU A 443 25.06 30.65 22.11
N PRO A 444 24.93 31.98 22.07
CA PRO A 444 24.37 32.77 23.16
C PRO A 444 22.86 32.56 23.31
N GLU A 445 22.43 32.33 24.55
CA GLU A 445 21.04 32.45 24.98
C GLU A 445 20.55 33.87 24.69
N ILE A 446 19.48 33.98 23.90
CA ILE A 446 18.60 35.15 23.93
C ILE A 446 17.46 34.73 24.86
N GLU A 447 17.46 35.28 26.07
CA GLU A 447 16.34 35.14 27.02
C GLU A 447 15.07 35.78 26.42
N PRO A 448 13.89 35.14 26.51
CA PRO A 448 12.63 35.86 26.41
C PRO A 448 12.22 36.33 27.81
N GLU A 449 12.25 37.65 27.99
CA GLU A 449 11.60 38.38 29.07
C GLU A 449 10.05 38.26 28.95
N ASP A 450 9.39 38.24 30.11
CA ASP A 450 7.95 38.32 30.40
C ASP A 450 7.05 37.09 30.12
N LYS A 451 6.84 36.26 31.17
CA LYS A 451 5.78 35.25 31.22
C LYS A 451 4.41 35.93 31.37
N ILE A 452 3.48 35.68 30.44
CA ILE A 452 2.14 36.27 30.43
C ILE A 452 1.13 35.24 30.95
N SER A 453 0.28 35.62 31.91
CA SER A 453 -0.83 34.76 32.34
C SER A 453 -1.88 34.66 31.23
N LEU A 454 -2.44 33.46 31.00
CA LEU A 454 -3.49 33.24 29.99
C LEU A 454 -4.66 34.24 30.09
N LYS A 455 -5.02 34.66 31.32
CA LYS A 455 -6.09 35.64 31.57
C LYS A 455 -5.82 37.03 31.02
N ASP A 456 -4.55 37.40 30.84
CA ASP A 456 -4.12 38.71 30.35
C ASP A 456 -3.76 38.70 28.85
N ALA A 457 -3.75 37.52 28.23
CA ALA A 457 -3.35 37.31 26.85
C ALA A 457 -4.40 37.78 25.82
N ASN A 458 -3.93 38.44 24.76
CA ASN A 458 -4.70 38.80 23.57
C ASN A 458 -4.46 37.76 22.48
N ILE A 459 -5.51 37.08 22.08
CA ILE A 459 -5.45 35.95 21.16
C ILE A 459 -5.95 36.37 19.77
N LEU A 460 -5.23 35.98 18.72
CA LEU A 460 -5.75 36.05 17.36
C LEU A 460 -6.24 34.66 16.93
N LEU A 461 -7.54 34.53 16.72
CA LEU A 461 -8.16 33.33 16.16
C LEU A 461 -8.29 33.47 14.64
N VAL A 462 -7.70 32.56 13.88
CA VAL A 462 -7.78 32.52 12.42
C VAL A 462 -8.54 31.26 12.00
N GLU A 463 -9.79 31.44 11.58
CA GLU A 463 -10.73 30.36 11.26
C GLU A 463 -11.75 30.89 10.27
N ASP A 464 -12.07 30.16 9.19
CA ASP A 464 -12.99 30.62 8.14
C ASP A 464 -14.46 30.24 8.43
N ASN A 465 -14.69 29.25 9.29
CA ASN A 465 -16.04 28.81 9.63
C ASN A 465 -16.62 29.59 10.82
N LEU A 466 -17.67 30.38 10.56
CA LEU A 466 -18.38 31.17 11.56
C LEU A 466 -18.86 30.38 12.79
N ILE A 467 -19.20 29.09 12.63
CA ILE A 467 -19.64 28.23 13.74
C ILE A 467 -18.45 27.88 14.62
N ASN A 468 -17.32 27.46 14.03
CA ASN A 468 -16.09 27.15 14.75
C ASN A 468 -15.56 28.38 15.49
N GLN A 469 -15.58 29.55 14.83
CA GLN A 469 -15.25 30.82 15.47
C GLN A 469 -16.09 31.03 16.73
N LYS A 470 -17.42 30.84 16.63
CA LYS A 470 -18.34 31.06 17.74
C LYS A 470 -18.12 30.07 18.88
N ILE A 471 -17.79 28.82 18.58
CA ILE A 471 -17.42 27.81 19.59
C ILE A 471 -16.19 28.28 20.36
N VAL A 472 -15.08 28.57 19.66
CA VAL A 472 -13.82 28.98 20.30
C VAL A 472 -14.00 30.28 21.09
N LEU A 473 -14.73 31.26 20.55
CA LEU A 473 -15.04 32.51 21.25
C LEU A 473 -15.84 32.28 22.54
N LEU A 474 -16.87 31.43 22.51
CA LEU A 474 -17.68 31.13 23.69
C LEU A 474 -16.87 30.37 24.75
N SER A 475 -16.01 29.46 24.31
CA SER A 475 -15.13 28.65 25.17
C SER A 475 -14.03 29.48 25.83
N LEU A 476 -13.41 30.43 25.12
CA LEU A 476 -12.29 31.22 25.64
C LEU A 476 -12.71 32.49 26.39
N LYS A 477 -13.98 32.92 26.29
CA LYS A 477 -14.48 34.20 26.84
C LYS A 477 -14.14 34.45 28.32
N LYS A 478 -14.02 33.40 29.12
CA LYS A 478 -13.72 33.49 30.57
C LYS A 478 -12.24 33.25 30.92
N SER A 479 -11.44 32.84 29.93
CA SER A 479 -10.08 32.34 30.15
C SER A 479 -9.00 33.29 29.63
N VAL A 480 -9.34 34.22 28.72
CA VAL A 480 -8.39 35.17 28.10
C VAL A 480 -8.92 36.61 28.13
N LYS A 481 -8.04 37.59 27.91
CA LYS A 481 -8.37 39.03 27.95
C LYS A 481 -9.20 39.46 26.75
N SER A 482 -8.75 39.09 25.55
CA SER A 482 -9.43 39.44 24.30
C SER A 482 -9.14 38.39 23.22
N VAL A 483 -10.09 38.22 22.30
CA VAL A 483 -9.95 37.36 21.12
C VAL A 483 -10.39 38.15 19.89
N ASP A 484 -9.46 38.41 18.98
CA ASP A 484 -9.77 38.93 17.66
C ASP A 484 -9.88 37.78 16.65
N VAL A 485 -10.78 37.91 15.68
CA VAL A 485 -11.06 36.84 14.70
C VAL A 485 -10.68 37.27 13.30
N ALA A 486 -9.88 36.48 12.58
CA ALA A 486 -9.62 36.64 11.16
C ALA A 486 -10.22 35.47 10.37
N ASN A 487 -10.87 35.75 9.24
CA ASN A 487 -11.59 34.75 8.45
C ASN A 487 -10.73 34.01 7.42
N ASN A 488 -9.46 34.40 7.27
CA ASN A 488 -8.49 33.79 6.37
C ASN A 488 -7.08 34.32 6.69
N GLY A 489 -6.07 33.71 6.08
CA GLY A 489 -4.67 34.08 6.27
C GLY A 489 -4.29 35.51 5.87
N LYS A 490 -5.02 36.14 4.93
CA LYS A 490 -4.74 37.54 4.55
C LYS A 490 -5.20 38.50 5.64
N GLU A 491 -6.43 38.33 6.13
CA GLU A 491 -6.95 39.12 7.25
C GLU A 491 -6.10 38.93 8.52
N ALA A 492 -5.58 37.72 8.74
CA ALA A 492 -4.66 37.44 9.84
C ALA A 492 -3.38 38.28 9.75
N LEU A 493 -2.78 38.41 8.56
CA LEU A 493 -1.60 39.24 8.35
C LEU A 493 -1.89 40.73 8.53
N ASP A 494 -3.04 41.20 8.04
CA ASP A 494 -3.45 42.61 8.20
C ASP A 494 -3.63 42.97 9.69
N LYS A 495 -4.23 42.06 10.48
CA LYS A 495 -4.40 42.23 11.93
C LYS A 495 -3.09 42.09 12.70
N PHE A 496 -2.28 41.09 12.39
CA PHE A 496 -0.96 40.89 13.00
C PHE A 496 -0.01 42.08 12.75
N GLY A 497 -0.13 42.75 11.60
CA GLY A 497 0.63 43.97 11.32
C GLY A 497 0.12 45.23 12.04
N SER A 498 -1.12 45.21 12.54
CA SER A 498 -1.79 46.39 13.13
C SER A 498 -1.89 46.34 14.66
N ALA A 499 -1.86 45.15 15.24
CA ALA A 499 -1.97 44.92 16.68
C ALA A 499 -0.95 43.86 17.15
N ARG A 500 -0.59 43.91 18.44
CA ARG A 500 0.24 42.86 19.05
C ARG A 500 -0.66 41.79 19.66
N TYR A 501 -0.33 40.53 19.39
CA TYR A 501 -0.99 39.36 19.95
C TYR A 501 0.02 38.53 20.72
N ASP A 502 -0.45 37.91 21.79
CA ASP A 502 0.36 37.08 22.68
C ASP A 502 0.35 35.62 22.21
N LEU A 503 -0.68 35.20 21.47
CA LEU A 503 -0.78 33.87 20.86
C LEU A 503 -1.75 33.87 19.67
N ILE A 504 -1.46 33.04 18.66
CA ILE A 504 -2.28 32.87 17.46
C ILE A 504 -2.80 31.44 17.39
N LEU A 505 -4.12 31.28 17.26
CA LEU A 505 -4.77 30.02 16.94
C LEU A 505 -5.04 30.00 15.43
N MET A 506 -4.37 29.11 14.69
CA MET A 506 -4.33 29.15 13.22
C MET A 506 -4.94 27.91 12.59
N ASP A 507 -6.11 28.03 11.97
CA ASP A 507 -6.61 26.96 11.10
C ASP A 507 -5.67 26.78 9.89
N ILE A 508 -5.39 25.53 9.53
CA ILE A 508 -4.56 25.21 8.38
C ILE A 508 -5.32 25.39 7.08
N GLN A 509 -6.57 24.91 7.03
CA GLN A 509 -7.33 24.80 5.78
C GLN A 509 -8.33 25.94 5.68
N MET A 510 -7.92 27.04 5.05
CA MET A 510 -8.77 28.21 4.83
C MET A 510 -8.65 28.73 3.39
N PRO A 511 -9.72 29.34 2.84
CA PRO A 511 -9.72 29.97 1.53
C PRO A 511 -8.83 31.22 1.49
N ILE A 512 -8.50 31.70 0.28
CA ILE A 512 -7.65 32.87 -0.01
C ILE A 512 -6.18 32.67 0.36
N MET A 513 -5.89 32.35 1.62
CA MET A 513 -4.54 32.05 2.11
C MET A 513 -4.61 31.05 3.27
N ASN A 514 -3.95 29.91 3.09
CA ASN A 514 -3.95 28.81 4.06
C ASN A 514 -3.01 29.10 5.26
N GLY A 515 -3.18 28.35 6.36
CA GLY A 515 -2.45 28.58 7.61
C GLY A 515 -0.94 28.38 7.48
N ILE A 516 -0.48 27.46 6.64
CA ILE A 516 0.95 27.21 6.38
C ILE A 516 1.62 28.42 5.70
N VAL A 517 1.02 28.94 4.63
CA VAL A 517 1.54 30.12 3.91
C VAL A 517 1.48 31.36 4.80
N THR A 518 0.42 31.47 5.60
CA THR A 518 0.23 32.57 6.56
C THR A 518 1.33 32.56 7.61
N THR A 519 1.61 31.41 8.22
CA THR A 519 2.67 31.24 9.23
C THR A 519 4.03 31.62 8.68
N LYS A 520 4.39 31.15 7.48
CA LYS A 520 5.67 31.51 6.85
C LYS A 520 5.83 33.02 6.64
N LYS A 521 4.72 33.72 6.34
CA LYS A 521 4.71 35.18 6.20
C LYS A 521 4.83 35.88 7.55
N ILE A 522 4.12 35.41 8.59
CA ILE A 522 4.28 35.92 9.96
C ILE A 522 5.73 35.78 10.41
N ARG A 523 6.35 34.60 10.23
CA ARG A 523 7.77 34.38 10.55
C ARG A 523 8.73 35.27 9.76
N SER A 524 8.39 35.65 8.53
CA SER A 524 9.19 36.61 7.75
C SER A 524 9.11 38.04 8.29
N ILE A 525 7.94 38.43 8.82
CA ILE A 525 7.71 39.74 9.46
C ILE A 525 8.47 39.77 10.79
N GLU A 526 8.36 38.72 11.59
CA GLU A 526 9.05 38.57 12.87
C GLU A 526 10.57 38.63 12.78
N LYS A 527 11.15 38.05 11.71
CA LYS A 527 12.60 38.20 11.43
C LYS A 527 13.04 39.66 11.27
N SER A 528 12.14 40.54 10.87
CA SER A 528 12.43 41.98 10.71
C SER A 528 12.23 42.78 11.99
N THR A 529 11.38 42.31 12.90
CA THR A 529 11.05 42.99 14.17
C THR A 529 11.77 42.39 15.38
N ASN A 530 12.43 41.23 15.21
CA ASN A 530 13.07 40.45 16.26
C ASN A 530 12.11 40.10 17.43
N THR A 531 10.87 39.79 17.09
CA THR A 531 9.81 39.38 18.02
C THR A 531 9.31 37.99 17.63
N HIS A 532 8.81 37.21 18.59
CA HIS A 532 8.21 35.90 18.32
C HIS A 532 6.85 35.80 19.00
N THR A 533 5.80 35.55 18.23
CA THR A 533 4.47 35.26 18.74
C THR A 533 4.18 33.76 18.55
N PRO A 534 3.81 33.03 19.63
CA PRO A 534 3.43 31.63 19.53
C PRO A 534 2.24 31.38 18.59
N ILE A 535 2.35 30.38 17.72
CA ILE A 535 1.30 29.95 16.78
C ILE A 535 0.95 28.48 17.04
N ILE A 536 -0.29 28.22 17.45
CA ILE A 536 -0.85 26.88 17.59
C ILE A 536 -1.69 26.55 16.35
N ALA A 537 -1.29 25.52 15.61
CA ALA A 537 -2.01 25.02 14.45
C ALA A 537 -3.31 24.32 14.88
N ILE A 538 -4.43 24.65 14.25
CA ILE A 538 -5.68 23.90 14.37
C ILE A 538 -5.85 23.10 13.08
N THR A 539 -5.54 21.80 13.11
CA THR A 539 -5.53 20.92 11.93
C THR A 539 -6.76 20.02 11.88
N ALA A 540 -7.33 19.77 10.70
CA ALA A 540 -8.39 18.78 10.53
C ALA A 540 -7.93 17.33 10.73
N ASN A 541 -6.62 17.09 10.84
CA ASN A 541 -6.03 15.77 10.72
C ASN A 541 -4.84 15.61 11.67
N ALA A 542 -4.91 14.63 12.57
CA ALA A 542 -3.91 14.38 13.62
C ALA A 542 -2.72 13.53 13.15
N LEU A 543 -2.57 13.32 11.84
CA LEU A 543 -1.50 12.49 11.28
C LEU A 543 -0.14 13.19 11.45
N LEU A 544 0.91 12.39 11.72
CA LEU A 544 2.27 12.87 11.98
C LEU A 544 2.83 13.77 10.87
N GLY A 545 2.45 13.55 9.61
CA GLY A 545 2.89 14.39 8.49
C GLY A 545 2.33 15.81 8.51
N ASP A 546 1.07 15.99 8.94
CA ASP A 546 0.46 17.32 9.03
C ASP A 546 1.07 18.13 10.18
N LYS A 547 1.44 17.46 11.28
CA LYS A 547 2.21 18.06 12.39
C LYS A 547 3.59 18.52 11.91
N GLU A 548 4.34 17.65 11.24
CA GLU A 548 5.69 17.97 10.77
C GLU A 548 5.67 19.12 9.77
N GLU A 549 4.65 19.19 8.90
CA GLU A 549 4.47 20.30 7.97
C GLU A 549 4.17 21.63 8.70
N CYS A 550 3.37 21.60 9.77
CA CYS A 550 3.09 22.77 10.60
C CYS A 550 4.35 23.28 11.32
N LEU A 551 5.09 22.37 11.97
CA LEU A 551 6.31 22.71 12.68
C LEU A 551 7.40 23.19 11.71
N ALA A 552 7.54 22.54 10.53
CA ALA A 552 8.47 22.98 9.49
C ALA A 552 8.09 24.33 8.86
N ALA A 553 6.80 24.70 8.88
CA ALA A 553 6.34 26.03 8.49
C ALA A 553 6.65 27.11 9.54
N GLY A 554 7.03 26.70 10.76
CA GLY A 554 7.40 27.57 11.87
C GLY A 554 6.31 27.76 12.91
N MET A 555 5.30 26.89 13.00
CA MET A 555 4.34 26.89 14.11
C MET A 555 4.98 26.28 15.36
N ASP A 556 4.51 26.67 16.55
CA ASP A 556 5.10 26.28 17.84
C ASP A 556 4.41 25.05 18.44
N ASP A 557 3.12 24.89 18.16
CA ASP A 557 2.35 23.71 18.56
C ASP A 557 1.20 23.44 17.59
N TYR A 558 0.45 22.38 17.83
CA TYR A 558 -0.69 21.94 17.04
C TYR A 558 -1.76 21.27 17.91
N ILE A 559 -3.00 21.31 17.42
CA ILE A 559 -4.14 20.62 17.98
C ILE A 559 -5.04 20.12 16.84
N SER A 560 -5.53 18.89 16.94
CA SER A 560 -6.36 18.28 15.90
C SER A 560 -7.85 18.51 16.15
N LYS A 561 -8.60 18.90 15.12
CA LYS A 561 -10.06 18.93 15.10
C LYS A 561 -10.61 17.49 14.97
N PRO A 562 -11.65 17.11 15.73
CA PRO A 562 -12.24 17.86 16.84
C PRO A 562 -11.31 17.84 18.07
N PHE A 563 -11.17 19.00 18.73
CA PHE A 563 -10.37 19.13 19.95
C PHE A 563 -11.25 19.38 21.17
N GLN A 564 -10.81 18.88 22.31
CA GLN A 564 -11.36 19.25 23.60
C GLN A 564 -10.86 20.65 23.98
N ILE A 565 -11.75 21.47 24.55
CA ILE A 565 -11.43 22.85 24.92
C ILE A 565 -10.38 22.89 26.03
N GLU A 566 -10.43 21.93 26.95
CA GLU A 566 -9.46 21.78 28.04
C GLU A 566 -8.05 21.58 27.48
N THR A 567 -7.90 20.71 26.48
CA THR A 567 -6.62 20.47 25.80
C THR A 567 -6.10 21.71 25.08
N LEU A 568 -6.99 22.50 24.47
CA LEU A 568 -6.61 23.76 23.84
C LEU A 568 -6.09 24.75 24.88
N ILE A 569 -6.78 24.90 26.01
CA ILE A 569 -6.38 25.80 27.11
C ILE A 569 -5.00 25.39 27.65
N THR A 570 -4.77 24.11 27.94
CA THR A 570 -3.47 23.63 28.43
C THR A 570 -2.33 23.94 27.46
N LYS A 571 -2.56 23.76 26.15
CA LYS A 571 -1.57 24.11 25.13
C LYS A 571 -1.31 25.61 25.07
N MET A 572 -2.33 26.43 25.21
CA MET A 572 -2.16 27.89 25.25
C MET A 572 -1.34 28.33 26.47
N GLU A 573 -1.58 27.73 27.64
CA GLU A 573 -0.80 28.01 28.85
C GLU A 573 0.69 27.66 28.64
N GLN A 574 0.98 26.46 28.12
CA GLN A 574 2.35 26.01 27.84
C GLN A 574 3.15 26.92 26.90
N GLN A 575 2.47 27.66 26.03
CA GLN A 575 3.12 28.56 25.08
C GLN A 575 3.26 30.01 25.59
N LEU A 576 2.56 30.36 26.68
CA LEU A 576 2.56 31.70 27.28
C LEU A 576 3.39 31.78 28.58
N THR A 577 3.61 30.65 29.27
CA THR A 577 4.42 30.52 30.51
C THR A 577 5.71 29.78 30.31
#